data_AF-A0A7Z1A4W8-F1
#
_entry.id   AF-A0A7Z1A4W8-F1
#
_cell.length_a   1.000
_cell.length_b   1.000
_cell.length_c   1.000
_cell.angle_alpha   90.00
_cell.angle_beta   90.00
_cell.angle_gamma   90.00
#
_symmetry.space_group_name_H-M   'P 1'
#
loop_
_entity.id
_entity.type
_entity.pdbx_description
1 polymer ?
#
loop_
_entity_poly.entity_id
_entity_poly.type
_entity_poly.pdbx_seq_one_letter_code
_entity_poly.pdbx_strand_id
1 'polypeptide(L)'
;MVNQGRFNFDAIEYVYFADEAIAFEGFKSGVYRFRIENDIKRWATFEPNAAHGILKAAIPNDNPVLMQGLVMNLRKPLFQDIRVRRALNLAFDFEWTNAQLLYGEYE
;
A
#
# COMPACT_ATOMS: atom_id res chain seq x y z
N MET A 1 -7.38 -18.70 28.32
CA MET A 1 -6.79 -19.52 27.24
C MET A 1 -6.38 -18.60 26.11
N VAL A 2 -5.14 -18.66 25.63
CA VAL A 2 -4.59 -17.71 24.63
C VAL A 2 -5.01 -18.04 23.19
N ASN A 3 -5.43 -19.29 22.93
CA ASN A 3 -5.68 -19.79 21.58
C ASN A 3 -7.16 -19.94 21.20
N GLN A 4 -8.11 -19.60 22.08
CA GLN A 4 -9.53 -19.65 21.73
C GLN A 4 -9.82 -18.67 20.57
N GLY A 5 -10.46 -19.15 19.50
CA GLY A 5 -10.78 -18.37 18.30
C GLY A 5 -9.65 -18.19 17.29
N ARG A 6 -8.50 -18.86 17.47
CA ARG A 6 -7.33 -18.82 16.56
C ARG A 6 -7.12 -20.16 15.88
N PHE A 7 -6.40 -20.15 14.76
CA PHE A 7 -6.02 -21.35 13.99
C PHE A 7 -7.23 -22.14 13.47
N ASN A 8 -8.18 -21.43 12.86
CA ASN A 8 -9.46 -22.00 12.43
C ASN A 8 -9.40 -22.77 11.10
N PHE A 9 -8.29 -22.72 10.36
CA PHE A 9 -8.12 -23.41 9.08
C PHE A 9 -7.28 -24.68 9.27
N ASP A 10 -7.68 -25.77 8.62
CA ASP A 10 -6.93 -27.04 8.65
C ASP A 10 -5.59 -26.95 7.89
N ALA A 11 -5.52 -26.07 6.89
CA ALA A 11 -4.32 -25.80 6.09
C ALA A 11 -4.28 -24.35 5.62
N ILE A 12 -3.07 -23.81 5.45
CA ILE A 12 -2.80 -22.50 4.83
C ILE A 12 -1.84 -22.74 3.68
N GLU A 13 -2.24 -22.35 2.47
CA GLU A 13 -1.42 -22.45 1.26
C GLU A 13 -0.85 -21.07 0.91
N TYR A 14 0.44 -21.04 0.57
CA TYR A 14 1.12 -19.86 0.08
C TYR A 14 1.49 -20.07 -1.39
N VAL A 15 0.87 -19.27 -2.26
CA VAL A 15 1.16 -19.28 -3.69
C VAL A 15 2.11 -18.13 -4.00
N TYR A 16 3.25 -18.46 -4.60
CA TYR A 16 4.26 -17.47 -4.96
C TYR A 16 4.18 -17.15 -6.45
N PHE A 17 4.13 -15.86 -6.74
CA PHE A 17 4.15 -15.33 -8.11
C PHE A 17 5.43 -14.54 -8.32
N ALA A 18 5.99 -14.62 -9.52
CA ALA A 18 7.18 -13.83 -9.89
C ALA A 18 6.83 -12.35 -10.13
N ASP A 19 5.58 -12.05 -10.46
CA ASP A 19 5.10 -10.72 -10.78
C ASP A 19 3.73 -10.46 -10.13
N GLU A 20 3.57 -9.21 -9.69
CA GLU A 20 2.43 -8.77 -8.90
C GLU A 20 1.14 -8.61 -9.72
N ALA A 21 1.25 -8.32 -11.02
CA ALA A 21 0.10 -8.30 -11.92
C ALA A 21 -0.43 -9.72 -12.16
N ILE A 22 0.46 -10.70 -12.30
CA ILE A 22 0.07 -12.12 -12.39
C ILE A 22 -0.60 -12.56 -11.08
N ALA A 23 -0.04 -12.19 -9.93
CA ALA A 23 -0.67 -12.45 -8.64
C ALA A 23 -2.08 -11.84 -8.58
N PHE A 24 -2.29 -10.64 -9.09
CA PHE A 24 -3.60 -10.01 -9.10
C PHE A 24 -4.63 -10.72 -10.00
N GLU A 25 -4.23 -11.18 -11.18
CA GLU A 25 -5.09 -12.03 -12.03
C GLU A 25 -5.41 -13.38 -11.35
N GLY A 26 -4.44 -13.97 -10.65
CA GLY A 26 -4.65 -15.15 -9.83
C GLY A 26 -5.68 -14.92 -8.71
N PHE A 27 -5.67 -13.74 -8.08
CA PHE A 27 -6.69 -13.38 -7.09
C PHE A 27 -8.09 -13.30 -7.71
N LYS A 28 -8.22 -12.55 -8.82
CA LYS A 28 -9.52 -12.36 -9.50
C LYS A 28 -10.13 -13.65 -10.03
N SER A 29 -9.28 -14.61 -10.43
CA SER A 29 -9.71 -15.93 -10.89
C SER A 29 -9.91 -16.95 -9.76
N GLY A 30 -9.56 -16.61 -8.52
CA GLY A 30 -9.73 -17.50 -7.38
C GLY A 30 -8.65 -18.58 -7.26
N VAL A 31 -7.41 -18.29 -7.65
CA VAL A 31 -6.25 -19.12 -7.27
C VAL A 31 -5.95 -18.99 -5.78
N TYR A 32 -6.17 -17.81 -5.19
CA TYR A 32 -6.12 -17.57 -3.75
C TYR A 32 -7.24 -16.63 -3.31
N ARG A 33 -7.49 -16.52 -1.99
CA ARG A 33 -8.73 -15.92 -1.44
C ARG A 33 -8.51 -14.65 -0.61
N PHE A 34 -7.28 -14.31 -0.26
CA PHE A 34 -6.97 -13.16 0.57
C PHE A 34 -5.81 -12.37 -0.01
N ARG A 35 -5.95 -11.04 -0.05
CA ARG A 35 -4.96 -10.13 -0.60
C ARG A 35 -4.91 -8.85 0.22
N ILE A 36 -3.71 -8.38 0.52
CA ILE A 36 -3.46 -7.02 1.00
C ILE A 36 -3.02 -6.23 -0.22
N GLU A 37 -3.69 -5.12 -0.50
CA GLU A 37 -3.35 -4.27 -1.64
C GLU A 37 -2.53 -3.07 -1.18
N ASN A 38 -1.37 -2.88 -1.79
CA ASN A 38 -0.44 -1.78 -1.52
C ASN A 38 -0.23 -0.87 -2.73
N ASP A 39 -0.79 -1.22 -3.88
CA ASP A 39 -0.79 -0.40 -5.08
C ASP A 39 -2.03 0.49 -5.11
N ILE A 40 -1.81 1.80 -4.95
CA ILE A 40 -2.89 2.78 -4.85
C ILE A 40 -3.73 2.88 -6.13
N LYS A 41 -3.12 2.68 -7.29
CA LYS A 41 -3.82 2.70 -8.57
C LYS A 41 -4.77 1.52 -8.67
N ARG A 42 -4.30 0.31 -8.34
CA ARG A 42 -5.15 -0.88 -8.30
C ARG A 42 -6.24 -0.75 -7.24
N TRP A 43 -5.90 -0.23 -6.06
CA TRP A 43 -6.89 0.06 -5.04
C TRP A 43 -7.98 0.99 -5.61
N ALA A 44 -7.62 2.16 -6.12
CA ALA A 44 -8.58 3.16 -6.61
C ALA A 44 -9.43 2.69 -7.81
N THR A 45 -8.87 1.86 -8.71
CA THR A 45 -9.53 1.52 -9.99
C THR A 45 -10.18 0.15 -10.04
N PHE A 46 -9.89 -0.74 -9.09
CA PHE A 46 -10.50 -2.07 -9.07
C PHE A 46 -11.90 -2.04 -8.45
N GLU A 47 -12.88 -2.41 -9.26
CA GLU A 47 -14.26 -2.62 -8.83
C GLU A 47 -14.51 -4.09 -8.48
N PRO A 48 -14.71 -4.43 -7.19
CA PRO A 48 -15.00 -5.80 -6.79
C PRO A 48 -16.36 -6.24 -7.32
N ASN A 49 -16.39 -7.33 -8.10
CA ASN A 49 -17.64 -7.92 -8.55
C ASN A 49 -18.16 -8.92 -7.50
N ALA A 50 -19.33 -8.63 -6.93
CA ALA A 50 -20.00 -9.52 -5.97
C ALA A 50 -20.28 -10.92 -6.55
N ALA A 51 -20.45 -11.05 -7.87
CA ALA A 51 -20.62 -12.35 -8.52
C ALA A 51 -19.38 -13.24 -8.43
N HIS A 52 -18.21 -12.67 -8.18
CA HIS A 52 -16.94 -13.38 -7.96
C HIS A 52 -16.61 -13.53 -6.46
N GLY A 53 -17.49 -13.06 -5.57
CA GLY A 53 -17.33 -13.18 -4.11
C GLY A 53 -16.20 -12.34 -3.51
N ILE A 54 -15.72 -11.32 -4.21
CA ILE A 54 -14.64 -10.45 -3.72
C ILE A 54 -15.24 -9.27 -2.95
N LEU A 55 -14.79 -9.09 -1.71
CA LEU A 55 -15.09 -7.91 -0.89
C LEU A 55 -13.81 -7.07 -0.73
N LYS A 56 -13.89 -5.79 -1.08
CA LYS A 56 -12.84 -4.80 -0.86
C LYS A 56 -13.18 -3.98 0.38
N ALA A 57 -12.27 -3.88 1.34
CA ALA A 57 -12.50 -3.14 2.59
C ALA A 57 -11.21 -2.48 3.10
N ALA A 58 -11.29 -1.21 3.50
CA ALA A 58 -10.25 -0.55 4.28
C ALA A 58 -10.50 -0.83 5.77
N ILE A 59 -9.48 -1.34 6.47
CA ILE A 59 -9.59 -1.71 7.89
C ILE A 59 -8.74 -0.72 8.71
N PRO A 60 -9.37 0.24 9.40
CA PRO A 60 -8.63 1.18 10.23
C PRO A 60 -8.02 0.46 11.45
N ASN A 61 -6.88 0.96 11.90
CA ASN A 61 -6.24 0.52 13.12
C ASN A 61 -5.44 1.68 13.75
N ASP A 62 -5.11 1.55 15.02
CA ASP A 62 -4.40 2.59 15.79
C ASP A 62 -2.87 2.42 15.74
N ASN A 63 -2.34 1.62 14.81
CA ASN A 63 -0.89 1.48 14.67
C ASN A 63 -0.29 2.79 14.15
N PRO A 64 0.95 3.12 14.53
CA PRO A 64 1.65 4.24 13.95
C PRO A 64 1.79 4.04 12.44
N VAL A 65 1.44 5.08 11.68
CA VAL A 65 1.59 5.08 10.22
C VAL A 65 3.09 5.13 9.88
N LEU A 66 3.52 4.30 8.92
CA LEU A 66 4.90 4.34 8.43
C LEU A 66 5.14 5.64 7.64
N MET A 67 6.24 6.33 7.93
CA MET A 67 6.66 7.50 7.17
C MET A 67 7.31 7.06 5.84
N GLN A 68 6.79 7.58 4.73
CA GLN A 68 7.43 7.52 3.42
C GLN A 68 7.88 8.92 3.01
N GLY A 69 9.06 9.04 2.41
CA GLY A 69 9.57 10.34 1.98
C GLY A 69 10.91 10.28 1.25
N LEU A 70 11.26 11.38 0.61
CA LEU A 70 12.53 11.54 -0.07
C LEU A 70 13.63 11.86 0.96
N VAL A 71 14.58 10.94 1.12
CA VAL A 71 15.68 11.12 2.07
C VAL A 71 16.90 11.70 1.36
N MET A 72 17.30 12.91 1.76
CA MET A 72 18.47 13.58 1.21
C MET A 72 19.77 12.96 1.73
N ASN A 73 20.67 12.58 0.82
CA ASN A 73 21.97 12.02 1.18
C ASN A 73 22.91 13.12 1.73
N LEU A 74 22.96 13.25 3.05
CA LEU A 74 23.80 14.23 3.76
C LEU A 74 25.31 14.01 3.59
N ARG A 75 25.78 13.05 2.80
CA ARG A 75 27.21 12.94 2.45
C ARG A 75 27.59 13.88 1.30
N LYS A 76 26.62 14.35 0.51
CA LYS A 76 26.86 15.26 -0.61
C LYS A 76 26.90 16.71 -0.12
N PRO A 77 27.89 17.54 -0.55
CA PRO A 77 27.99 18.95 -0.15
C PRO A 77 26.70 19.76 -0.34
N LEU A 78 25.96 19.49 -1.43
CA LEU A 78 24.68 20.14 -1.75
C LEU A 78 23.65 20.06 -0.60
N PHE A 79 23.58 18.93 0.10
CA PHE A 79 22.56 18.68 1.12
C PHE A 79 23.03 18.97 2.55
N GLN A 80 24.25 19.48 2.75
CA GLN A 80 24.79 19.79 4.08
C GLN A 80 24.05 20.97 4.74
N ASP A 81 23.72 21.99 3.96
CA ASP A 81 23.00 23.16 4.47
C ASP A 81 21.54 22.84 4.76
N ILE A 82 21.12 23.00 6.01
CA ILE A 82 19.74 22.77 6.45
C ILE A 82 18.73 23.66 5.73
N ARG A 83 19.14 24.86 5.29
CA ARG A 83 18.28 25.81 4.58
C ARG A 83 17.93 25.30 3.19
N VAL A 84 18.88 24.63 2.51
CA VAL A 84 18.63 23.96 1.22
C VAL A 84 17.61 22.85 1.40
N ARG A 85 17.79 22.01 2.42
CA ARG A 85 16.86 20.91 2.71
C ARG A 85 15.45 21.41 3.03
N ARG A 86 15.36 22.51 3.79
CA ARG A 86 14.08 23.15 4.12
C ARG A 86 13.41 23.74 2.88
N ALA A 87 14.16 24.41 2.01
CA ALA A 87 13.63 24.97 0.77
C ALA A 87 13.07 23.88 -0.16
N LEU A 88 13.78 22.74 -0.29
CA LEU A 88 13.31 21.60 -1.08
C LEU A 88 12.03 20.97 -0.51
N ASN A 89 11.93 20.88 0.82
CA ASN A 89 10.73 20.37 1.48
C ASN A 89 9.51 21.29 1.22
N LEU A 90 9.69 22.61 1.37
CA LEU A 90 8.64 23.60 1.10
C LEU A 90 8.23 23.67 -0.38
N ALA A 91 9.08 23.20 -1.29
CA ALA A 91 8.80 23.16 -2.72
C ALA A 91 7.99 21.92 -3.14
N PHE A 92 7.76 20.96 -2.25
CA PHE A 92 6.96 19.78 -2.55
C PHE A 92 5.47 20.10 -2.41
N ASP A 93 4.75 20.05 -3.53
CA ASP A 93 3.30 20.21 -3.58
C ASP A 93 2.62 18.84 -3.33
N PHE A 94 2.33 18.56 -2.07
CA PHE A 94 1.71 17.30 -1.66
C PHE A 94 0.27 17.21 -2.17
N GLU A 95 -0.50 18.29 -2.05
CA GLU A 95 -1.90 18.35 -2.42
C GLU A 95 -2.09 18.05 -3.90
N TRP A 96 -1.27 18.67 -4.76
CA TRP A 96 -1.26 18.38 -6.19
C TRP A 96 -0.81 16.94 -6.47
N THR A 97 0.26 16.48 -5.82
CA THR A 97 0.78 15.11 -6.00
C THR A 97 -0.27 14.07 -5.64
N ASN A 98 -0.96 14.26 -4.51
CA ASN A 98 -1.99 13.36 -4.04
C ASN A 98 -3.17 13.32 -5.01
N ALA A 99 -3.65 14.49 -5.45
CA ALA A 99 -4.75 14.60 -6.38
C ALA A 99 -4.46 14.01 -7.77
N GLN A 100 -3.24 14.18 -8.29
CA GLN A 100 -2.91 13.77 -9.66
C GLN A 100 -2.30 12.37 -9.77
N LEU A 101 -1.51 11.95 -8.78
CA LEU A 101 -0.72 10.72 -8.86
C LEU A 101 -1.16 9.65 -7.86
N LEU A 102 -1.76 10.04 -6.73
CA LEU A 102 -2.12 9.11 -5.65
C LEU A 102 -3.63 8.94 -5.47
N TYR A 103 -4.42 9.33 -6.46
CA TYR A 103 -5.87 9.14 -6.51
C TYR A 103 -6.65 9.84 -5.37
N GLY A 104 -6.04 10.77 -4.66
CA GLY A 104 -6.65 11.44 -3.51
C GLY A 104 -6.91 10.50 -2.32
N GLU A 105 -6.25 9.34 -2.28
CA GLU A 105 -6.46 8.30 -1.26
C GLU A 105 -5.60 8.50 0.01
N TYR A 106 -4.71 9.50 0.00
CA TYR A 106 -3.93 9.88 1.19
C TYR A 106 -4.53 11.16 1.81
N GLU A 107 -4.61 11.20 3.15
CA GLU A 107 -5.04 12.35 3.94
C GLU A 107 -3.96 12.79 4.92
#